data_AF-A0A431K9T3-F1
#
_entry.id   AF-A0A431K9T3-F1
#
_cell.length_a   1.000
_cell.length_b   1.000
_cell.length_c   1.000
_cell.angle_alpha   90.00
_cell.angle_beta   90.00
_cell.angle_gamma   90.00
#
_symmetry.space_group_name_H-M   'P 1'
#
loop_
_entity.id
_entity.type
_entity.pdbx_description
1 polymer ?
#
loop_
_entity_poly.entity_id
_entity_poly.type
_entity_poly.pdbx_seq_one_letter_code
_entity_poly.pdbx_strand_id
1 'polypeptide(L)'
;MTLRKFAALICLAAVNFGLAAPALALDTSRLPHPDMDGTRSTLQGFSAPGPLVVQGGGGLVPVPVFDATAYGLKGDGAPGDTSAMNLLMANLVMGGRGGEIRFPCGQFTMPGRLAARVPYGRHIRVNGAAPGCTKLLFPASDGLVLTFSDNSSSASITNIDFVTGNATGAYRAIILQADKVNVPQNAASSFVEHVSAYGSDGFGKTRYWGVGVHQKNVGFLNLTDYTYNGATTGGTAPLKGIGWLGEGDGVNVAVVANLGKSNFAYCAVAAQIGNFFQGFTFEHGNATGCDRGIYVPPGQTYNQQITVTGSQFNNGTSSVEFGSKVYDLHVTGNTFLLHGFGIKTAGVVGGAILGNSYSAADGATGQGSAIRIGTSGDTAEMITVSANSCLSIAGCITVEAGARGMATNNISWNVPSFYANASATFFQGGNVVNGAPLVSQAGPLGGVRFADIVAVNGTLGAQAAPTISSGFCTGASVAASNGTWSFRVLVGTGCATGTGVITMPTAAANGWSCSVTSGLNSGSSLPAMDLTASTATAVNIKNYARAGGATTAFQSGDALLVNCQGQ
;
A
#
# COMPACT_ATOMS: atom_id res chain seq x y z
N MET A 1 -16.84 23.78 -74.46
CA MET A 1 -17.16 25.20 -74.21
C MET A 1 -17.36 25.37 -72.70
N THR A 2 -16.27 25.72 -72.01
CA THR A 2 -16.06 26.98 -71.25
C THR A 2 -16.63 26.92 -69.82
N LEU A 3 -15.82 26.50 -68.82
CA LEU A 3 -15.03 27.34 -67.87
C LEU A 3 -15.94 28.14 -66.90
N ARG A 4 -15.87 28.11 -65.55
CA ARG A 4 -14.80 28.06 -64.52
C ARG A 4 -15.41 27.58 -63.18
N LYS A 5 -14.76 26.74 -62.36
CA LYS A 5 -13.81 27.05 -61.26
C LYS A 5 -14.22 28.21 -60.33
N PHE A 6 -14.57 27.90 -59.09
CA PHE A 6 -14.36 28.78 -57.93
C PHE A 6 -13.65 27.97 -56.84
N ALA A 7 -12.39 28.35 -56.58
CA ALA A 7 -11.61 27.96 -55.42
C ALA A 7 -11.71 29.10 -54.40
N ALA A 8 -11.84 28.76 -53.12
CA ALA A 8 -11.75 29.71 -52.02
C ALA A 8 -10.28 30.08 -51.79
N LEU A 9 -9.97 31.37 -51.89
CA LEU A 9 -8.73 31.99 -51.42
C LEU A 9 -9.14 33.09 -50.44
N ILE A 10 -8.65 32.99 -49.21
CA ILE A 10 -8.72 34.03 -48.19
C ILE A 10 -7.49 34.92 -48.37
N CYS A 11 -7.68 36.18 -48.77
CA CYS A 11 -6.78 37.26 -48.38
C CYS A 11 -7.39 38.66 -48.59
N LEU A 12 -7.19 39.47 -47.55
CA LEU A 12 -7.10 40.93 -47.48
C LEU A 12 -8.31 41.83 -47.83
N ALA A 13 -8.79 42.48 -46.78
CA ALA A 13 -9.76 43.55 -46.76
C ALA A 13 -9.14 44.90 -47.17
N ALA A 14 -9.93 45.72 -47.85
CA ALA A 14 -9.74 47.16 -47.95
C ALA A 14 -11.10 47.84 -47.74
N VAL A 15 -11.24 48.56 -46.63
CA VAL A 15 -12.23 49.63 -46.48
C VAL A 15 -11.44 50.90 -46.23
N ASN A 16 -11.67 51.86 -47.13
CA ASN A 16 -10.98 53.13 -47.24
C ASN A 16 -11.91 54.21 -46.69
N PHE A 17 -11.50 54.93 -45.65
CA PHE A 17 -11.96 56.30 -45.39
C PHE A 17 -10.77 57.11 -44.89
N GLY A 18 -10.42 58.12 -45.69
CA GLY A 18 -9.18 58.87 -45.58
C GLY A 18 -9.20 59.97 -44.53
N LEU A 19 -8.02 60.16 -43.93
CA LEU A 19 -7.53 61.40 -43.35
C LEU A 19 -6.04 61.49 -43.68
N ALA A 20 -5.63 62.59 -44.29
CA ALA A 20 -4.27 62.83 -44.77
C ALA A 20 -3.28 63.05 -43.62
N ALA A 21 -2.16 62.31 -43.63
CA ALA A 21 -1.04 62.50 -42.70
C ALA A 21 0.09 63.32 -43.37
N PRO A 22 0.78 64.20 -42.62
CA PRO A 22 1.88 65.00 -43.15
C PRO A 22 3.15 64.16 -43.34
N ALA A 23 3.92 64.50 -44.38
CA ALA A 23 5.19 63.88 -44.73
C ALA A 23 6.25 64.09 -43.62
N LEU A 24 6.73 62.98 -43.04
CA LEU A 24 7.97 62.99 -42.26
C LEU A 24 9.16 62.84 -43.21
N ALA A 25 9.93 63.93 -43.36
CA ALA A 25 11.21 63.91 -44.03
C ALA A 25 12.24 63.14 -43.17
N LEU A 26 13.00 62.27 -43.82
CA LEU A 26 14.10 61.51 -43.23
C LEU A 26 15.31 62.45 -43.06
N ASP A 27 15.62 62.83 -41.82
CA ASP A 27 16.85 63.54 -41.46
C ASP A 27 18.04 62.57 -41.52
N THR A 28 18.86 62.69 -42.55
CA THR A 28 20.08 61.90 -42.77
C THR A 28 21.33 62.52 -42.14
N SER A 29 21.21 63.48 -41.21
CA SER A 29 22.35 64.17 -40.61
C SER A 29 22.87 63.58 -39.27
N ARG A 30 22.44 62.38 -38.86
CA ARG A 30 23.01 61.70 -37.68
C ARG A 30 23.63 60.36 -38.04
N LEU A 31 24.88 60.41 -38.47
CA LEU A 31 25.80 59.27 -38.51
C LEU A 31 25.99 58.70 -37.10
N PRO A 32 25.87 57.38 -36.88
CA PRO A 32 26.39 56.75 -35.68
C PRO A 32 27.93 56.65 -35.75
N HIS A 33 28.54 56.87 -34.59
CA HIS A 33 29.93 56.69 -34.22
C HIS A 33 30.57 55.38 -34.79
N PRO A 34 31.83 55.39 -35.25
CA PRO A 34 32.48 54.21 -35.79
C PRO A 34 33.07 53.38 -34.65
N ASP A 35 32.26 52.57 -33.96
CA ASP A 35 32.76 51.57 -32.99
C ASP A 35 31.84 50.35 -32.81
N MET A 36 30.99 50.03 -33.80
CA MET A 36 30.38 48.70 -33.87
C MET A 36 31.20 47.85 -34.82
N ASP A 37 32.28 47.30 -34.27
CA ASP A 37 33.01 46.18 -34.85
C ASP A 37 32.00 45.05 -35.07
N GLY A 38 31.55 44.93 -36.32
CA GLY A 38 30.65 43.87 -36.74
C GLY A 38 31.42 42.56 -36.74
N THR A 39 31.62 41.96 -35.56
CA THR A 39 32.06 40.57 -35.45
C THR A 39 30.99 39.69 -36.08
N ARG A 40 31.13 39.46 -37.40
CA ARG A 40 30.56 38.30 -38.08
C ARG A 40 31.26 37.07 -37.51
N SER A 41 30.78 36.60 -36.37
CA SER A 41 31.11 35.26 -35.91
C SER A 41 30.31 34.29 -36.76
N THR A 42 30.98 33.76 -37.78
CA THR A 42 30.50 32.58 -38.49
C THR A 42 30.48 31.43 -37.48
N LEU A 43 29.31 31.09 -36.96
CA LEU A 43 29.11 29.90 -36.12
C LEU A 43 29.29 28.65 -37.02
N GLN A 44 30.54 28.24 -37.22
CA GLN A 44 30.86 26.94 -37.79
C GLN A 44 30.74 25.88 -36.68
N GLY A 45 29.90 24.87 -36.89
CA GLY A 45 29.86 23.70 -36.01
C GLY A 45 28.50 23.04 -35.78
N PHE A 46 27.38 23.60 -36.22
CA PHE A 46 26.07 22.98 -36.04
C PHE A 46 25.62 22.29 -37.32
N SER A 47 25.83 20.97 -37.41
CA SER A 47 25.46 20.13 -38.55
C SER A 47 24.02 19.58 -38.47
N ALA A 48 23.16 20.13 -37.60
CA ALA A 48 21.77 19.68 -37.48
C ALA A 48 20.78 20.85 -37.33
N PRO A 49 19.61 20.81 -37.99
CA PRO A 49 18.61 21.87 -37.90
C PRO A 49 17.88 21.85 -36.55
N GLY A 50 17.84 23.01 -35.89
CA GLY A 50 17.00 23.31 -34.73
C GLY A 50 16.81 24.83 -34.61
N PRO A 51 15.64 25.33 -34.18
CA PRO A 51 15.39 26.77 -34.10
C PRO A 51 16.22 27.43 -32.99
N LEU A 52 16.97 28.48 -33.35
CA LEU A 52 17.69 29.35 -32.42
C LEU A 52 16.77 30.54 -32.04
N VAL A 53 16.47 30.74 -30.76
CA VAL A 53 15.79 31.95 -30.29
C VAL A 53 16.75 32.75 -29.41
N VAL A 54 16.95 34.02 -29.76
CA VAL A 54 17.83 34.95 -29.05
C VAL A 54 17.00 35.82 -28.11
N GLN A 55 17.39 35.93 -26.83
CA GLN A 55 16.92 37.01 -25.95
C GLN A 55 18.09 37.91 -25.54
N GLY A 56 17.79 39.20 -25.36
CA GLY A 56 18.76 40.24 -25.02
C GLY A 56 19.34 40.03 -23.63
N GLY A 57 20.56 39.46 -23.57
CA GLY A 57 21.26 39.16 -22.32
C GLY A 57 22.45 38.19 -22.41
N GLY A 58 22.72 37.58 -23.58
CA GLY A 58 24.03 36.98 -23.88
C GLY A 58 24.39 35.62 -23.25
N GLY A 59 23.52 35.02 -22.42
CA GLY A 59 23.73 33.66 -21.88
C GLY A 59 22.70 32.65 -22.43
N LEU A 60 23.02 31.98 -23.54
CA LEU A 60 22.20 30.88 -24.09
C LEU A 60 22.83 29.53 -23.70
N VAL A 61 22.20 28.77 -22.81
CA VAL A 61 22.38 27.32 -22.79
C VAL A 61 21.06 26.70 -23.24
N PRO A 62 20.78 26.61 -24.56
CA PRO A 62 19.59 25.97 -25.04
C PRO A 62 19.64 24.49 -24.65
N VAL A 63 18.52 23.97 -24.14
CA VAL A 63 18.29 22.52 -24.15
C VAL A 63 18.15 22.16 -25.63
N PRO A 64 19.05 21.35 -26.21
CA PRO A 64 18.98 21.04 -27.62
C PRO A 64 17.69 20.24 -27.89
N VAL A 65 16.92 20.67 -28.90
CA VAL A 65 15.70 19.99 -29.35
C VAL A 65 16.01 19.27 -30.65
N PHE A 66 15.71 17.97 -30.68
CA PHE A 66 15.98 17.06 -31.78
C PHE A 66 14.66 16.56 -32.35
N ASP A 67 14.25 17.07 -33.52
CA ASP A 67 13.07 16.58 -34.23
C ASP A 67 13.39 15.27 -34.94
N ALA A 68 12.72 14.18 -34.56
CA ALA A 68 12.93 12.85 -35.13
C ALA A 68 12.88 12.83 -36.67
N THR A 69 12.01 13.62 -37.29
CA THR A 69 11.86 13.67 -38.75
C THR A 69 13.03 14.37 -39.44
N ALA A 70 13.65 15.35 -38.77
CA ALA A 70 14.86 16.01 -39.27
C ALA A 70 16.08 15.09 -39.33
N TYR A 71 16.05 14.00 -38.55
CA TYR A 71 17.08 12.96 -38.55
C TYR A 71 16.77 11.81 -39.52
N GLY A 72 15.66 11.87 -40.27
CA GLY A 72 15.29 10.89 -41.28
C GLY A 72 14.35 9.77 -40.79
N LEU A 73 13.86 9.84 -39.55
CA LEU A 73 12.83 8.91 -39.08
C LEU A 73 11.48 9.23 -39.74
N LYS A 74 10.85 8.21 -40.31
CA LYS A 74 9.58 8.33 -41.01
C LYS A 74 8.44 7.90 -40.08
N GLY A 75 7.44 8.78 -39.92
CA GLY A 75 6.23 8.55 -39.13
C GLY A 75 5.11 7.85 -39.92
N ASP A 76 5.43 7.20 -41.03
CA ASP A 76 4.51 6.59 -41.99
C ASP A 76 4.28 5.08 -41.75
N GLY A 77 4.86 4.53 -40.67
CA GLY A 77 4.80 3.12 -40.32
C GLY A 77 5.80 2.24 -41.06
N ALA A 78 6.51 2.76 -42.07
CA ALA A 78 7.57 2.02 -42.74
C ALA A 78 8.74 1.76 -41.77
N PRO A 79 9.53 0.68 -41.98
CA PRO A 79 10.73 0.44 -41.18
C PRO A 79 11.64 1.68 -41.17
N GLY A 80 11.98 2.15 -39.97
CA GLY A 80 12.86 3.29 -39.77
C GLY A 80 14.29 2.95 -40.17
N ASP A 81 15.02 3.97 -40.60
CA ASP A 81 16.43 3.85 -40.93
C ASP A 81 17.27 3.74 -39.65
N THR A 82 18.03 2.65 -39.52
CA THR A 82 18.92 2.43 -38.36
C THR A 82 19.96 3.55 -38.23
N SER A 83 20.39 4.13 -39.35
CA SER A 83 21.34 5.24 -39.39
C SER A 83 20.73 6.52 -38.83
N ALA A 84 19.47 6.81 -39.16
CA ALA A 84 18.72 7.94 -38.64
C ALA A 84 18.55 7.86 -37.11
N MET A 85 18.21 6.67 -36.61
CA MET A 85 18.08 6.38 -35.19
C MET A 85 19.41 6.59 -34.44
N ASN A 86 20.50 6.00 -34.95
CA ASN A 86 21.82 6.13 -34.35
C ASN A 86 22.29 7.59 -34.33
N LEU A 87 22.01 8.35 -35.40
CA LEU A 87 22.36 9.76 -35.49
C LEU A 87 21.58 10.61 -34.46
N LEU A 88 20.27 10.38 -34.33
CA LEU A 88 19.44 11.04 -33.32
C LEU A 88 19.97 10.79 -31.91
N MET A 89 20.22 9.52 -31.57
CA MET A 89 20.68 9.13 -30.25
C MET A 89 22.10 9.63 -29.96
N ALA A 90 23.01 9.61 -30.94
CA ALA A 90 24.35 10.17 -30.80
C ALA A 90 24.29 11.66 -30.49
N ASN A 91 23.48 12.43 -31.22
CA ASN A 91 23.35 13.88 -31.02
C ASN A 91 22.70 14.24 -29.68
N LEU A 92 21.77 13.43 -29.18
CA LEU A 92 21.16 13.61 -27.85
C LEU A 92 22.19 13.60 -26.71
N VAL A 93 23.24 12.80 -26.85
CA VAL A 93 24.29 12.66 -25.82
C VAL A 93 25.55 13.49 -26.13
N MET A 94 25.68 14.03 -27.36
CA MET A 94 26.82 14.85 -27.74
C MET A 94 26.90 16.13 -26.89
N GLY A 95 28.07 16.36 -26.29
CA GLY A 95 28.36 17.52 -25.44
C GLY A 95 27.94 17.39 -23.97
N GLY A 96 27.37 16.25 -23.56
CA GLY A 96 27.04 15.99 -22.16
C GLY A 96 25.99 16.94 -21.58
N ARG A 97 25.06 17.45 -22.41
CA ARG A 97 24.12 18.53 -22.05
C ARG A 97 22.70 18.06 -21.72
N GLY A 98 22.35 16.82 -22.03
CA GLY A 98 20.93 16.41 -22.10
C GLY A 98 20.25 16.96 -23.35
N GLY A 99 18.93 16.88 -23.44
CA GLY A 99 18.19 17.34 -24.62
C GLY A 99 16.75 16.86 -24.66
N GLU A 100 16.00 17.32 -25.66
CA GLU A 100 14.63 16.90 -25.94
C GLU A 100 14.56 16.23 -27.31
N ILE A 101 14.02 15.02 -27.39
CA ILE A 101 13.59 14.41 -28.65
C ILE A 101 12.11 14.73 -28.84
N ARG A 102 11.74 15.23 -30.03
CA ARG A 102 10.35 15.41 -30.43
C ARG A 102 9.98 14.45 -31.54
N PHE A 103 8.88 13.74 -31.32
CA PHE A 103 8.23 12.93 -32.34
C PHE A 103 6.89 13.59 -32.72
N PRO A 104 6.68 13.98 -33.99
CA PRO A 104 5.36 14.40 -34.43
C PRO A 104 4.37 13.23 -34.42
N CYS A 105 3.11 13.50 -34.76
CA CYS A 105 2.14 12.44 -34.98
C CYS A 105 2.59 11.51 -36.12
N GLY A 106 2.40 10.21 -35.92
CA GLY A 106 2.84 9.19 -36.85
C GLY A 106 3.27 7.90 -36.15
N GLN A 107 3.43 6.84 -36.94
CA GLN A 107 4.01 5.59 -36.48
C GLN A 107 5.45 5.48 -36.94
N PHE A 108 6.37 5.42 -35.98
CA PHE A 108 7.80 5.30 -36.21
C PHE A 108 8.22 3.87 -35.89
N THR A 109 8.49 3.07 -36.92
CA THR A 109 8.93 1.68 -36.73
C THR A 109 10.43 1.66 -36.45
N MET A 110 10.81 1.29 -35.22
CA MET A 110 12.18 1.26 -34.75
C MET A 110 12.84 -0.09 -35.07
N PRO A 111 13.98 -0.12 -35.79
CA PRO A 111 14.68 -1.37 -36.11
C PRO A 111 15.39 -1.99 -34.90
N GLY A 112 15.53 -1.23 -33.80
CA GLY A 112 16.12 -1.68 -32.54
C GLY A 112 15.77 -0.74 -31.38
N ARG A 113 16.37 -0.99 -30.22
CA ARG A 113 16.14 -0.17 -29.01
C ARG A 113 16.67 1.26 -29.17
N LEU A 114 15.97 2.22 -28.57
CA LEU A 114 16.44 3.59 -28.40
C LEU A 114 17.22 3.69 -27.09
N ALA A 115 18.55 3.72 -27.16
CA ALA A 115 19.39 3.71 -25.96
C ALA A 115 20.22 4.99 -25.81
N ALA A 116 20.21 5.60 -24.62
CA ALA A 116 21.09 6.72 -24.26
C ALA A 116 21.59 6.61 -22.81
N ARG A 117 22.77 7.19 -22.58
CA ARG A 117 23.28 7.45 -21.23
C ARG A 117 22.99 8.91 -20.88
N VAL A 118 22.28 9.14 -19.78
CA VAL A 118 22.02 10.47 -19.24
C VAL A 118 23.25 10.89 -18.42
N PRO A 119 23.97 11.97 -18.81
CA PRO A 119 25.13 12.43 -18.06
C PRO A 119 24.77 13.00 -16.69
N TYR A 120 25.77 13.09 -15.80
CA TYR A 120 25.65 13.71 -14.47
C TYR A 120 24.96 15.08 -14.52
N GLY A 121 23.94 15.28 -13.70
CA GLY A 121 23.20 16.53 -13.56
C GLY A 121 22.41 16.94 -14.80
N ARG A 122 22.15 16.00 -15.72
CA ARG A 122 21.41 16.27 -16.96
C ARG A 122 20.05 15.59 -16.99
N HIS A 123 19.23 16.10 -17.90
CA HIS A 123 17.87 15.67 -18.11
C HIS A 123 17.61 15.40 -19.59
N ILE A 124 16.98 14.26 -19.90
CA ILE A 124 16.53 13.93 -21.26
C ILE A 124 15.00 13.96 -21.31
N ARG A 125 14.45 14.64 -22.32
CA ARG A 125 13.03 14.61 -22.63
C ARG A 125 12.78 13.80 -23.89
N VAL A 126 11.77 12.94 -23.86
CA VAL A 126 11.24 12.23 -25.02
C VAL A 126 9.76 12.57 -25.12
N ASN A 127 9.40 13.37 -26.10
CA ASN A 127 8.06 13.95 -26.20
C ASN A 127 7.42 13.56 -27.54
N GLY A 128 6.24 12.94 -27.47
CA GLY A 128 5.36 12.78 -28.62
C GLY A 128 4.41 13.98 -28.78
N ALA A 129 3.63 13.97 -29.85
CA ALA A 129 2.66 15.02 -30.10
C ALA A 129 1.40 14.89 -29.23
N ALA A 130 0.92 13.65 -29.04
CA ALA A 130 -0.22 13.30 -28.19
C ALA A 130 -0.29 11.77 -28.00
N PRO A 131 -0.87 11.29 -26.88
CA PRO A 131 -1.21 9.87 -26.71
C PRO A 131 -2.08 9.37 -27.87
N GLY A 132 -1.85 8.14 -28.36
CA GLY A 132 -2.55 7.59 -29.52
C GLY A 132 -2.13 8.18 -30.88
N CYS A 133 -1.46 9.33 -30.92
CA CYS A 133 -1.03 10.00 -32.15
C CYS A 133 0.40 9.63 -32.55
N THR A 134 1.33 9.69 -31.60
CA THR A 134 2.72 9.29 -31.80
C THR A 134 2.92 7.87 -31.31
N LYS A 135 3.34 6.97 -32.20
CA LYS A 135 3.58 5.55 -31.89
C LYS A 135 5.01 5.17 -32.22
N LEU A 136 5.73 4.61 -31.26
CA LEU A 136 7.04 4.00 -31.48
C LEU A 136 6.85 2.48 -31.51
N LEU A 137 6.97 1.88 -32.71
CA LEU A 137 6.78 0.44 -32.91
C LEU A 137 8.12 -0.29 -32.86
N PHE A 138 8.30 -1.23 -31.94
CA PHE A 138 9.48 -2.08 -31.81
C PHE A 138 9.12 -3.53 -32.14
N PRO A 139 9.48 -4.06 -33.34
CA PRO A 139 9.06 -5.39 -33.75
C PRO A 139 9.64 -6.52 -32.89
N ALA A 140 10.91 -6.41 -32.50
CA ALA A 140 11.65 -7.46 -31.80
C ALA A 140 12.85 -6.91 -31.01
N SER A 141 12.62 -5.88 -30.19
CA SER A 141 13.64 -5.33 -29.29
C SER A 141 12.99 -4.70 -28.06
N ASP A 142 13.81 -4.37 -27.06
CA ASP A 142 13.43 -3.38 -26.06
C ASP A 142 13.09 -2.03 -26.73
N GLY A 143 12.30 -1.22 -26.05
CA GLY A 143 11.91 0.12 -26.47
C GLY A 143 12.96 1.17 -26.12
N LEU A 144 12.61 2.07 -25.20
CA LEU A 144 13.49 3.14 -24.70
C LEU A 144 14.32 2.64 -23.51
N VAL A 145 15.64 2.86 -23.56
CA VAL A 145 16.59 2.49 -22.50
C VAL A 145 17.42 3.71 -22.12
N LEU A 146 17.17 4.25 -20.92
CA LEU A 146 17.93 5.36 -20.37
C LEU A 146 18.78 4.87 -19.19
N THR A 147 20.10 5.03 -19.33
CA THR A 147 21.05 4.72 -18.26
C THR A 147 21.53 6.00 -17.59
N PHE A 148 21.16 6.20 -16.34
CA PHE A 148 21.52 7.34 -15.52
C PHE A 148 22.95 7.16 -15.01
N SER A 149 23.76 8.21 -15.16
CA SER A 149 25.17 8.17 -14.71
C SER A 149 25.29 8.28 -13.20
N ASP A 150 24.28 8.84 -12.53
CA ASP A 150 24.23 9.07 -11.09
C ASP A 150 22.80 9.44 -10.64
N ASN A 151 22.67 9.84 -9.38
CA ASN A 151 21.40 10.28 -8.80
C ASN A 151 20.90 11.64 -9.33
N SER A 152 21.75 12.53 -9.86
CA SER A 152 21.31 13.82 -10.41
C SER A 152 20.83 13.75 -11.88
N SER A 153 20.97 12.59 -12.51
CA SER A 153 20.46 12.29 -13.84
C SER A 153 18.94 12.02 -13.81
N SER A 154 18.19 12.53 -14.79
CA SER A 154 16.73 12.31 -14.86
C SER A 154 16.19 12.27 -16.29
N ALA A 155 14.91 11.88 -16.43
CA ALA A 155 14.22 11.93 -17.72
C ALA A 155 12.73 12.24 -17.60
N SER A 156 12.16 12.80 -18.67
CA SER A 156 10.70 12.93 -18.86
C SER A 156 10.28 12.27 -20.17
N ILE A 157 9.28 11.42 -20.13
CA ILE A 157 8.74 10.69 -21.28
C ILE A 157 7.24 10.99 -21.35
N THR A 158 6.80 11.65 -22.42
CA THR A 158 5.44 12.23 -22.46
C THR A 158 4.74 12.04 -23.80
N ASN A 159 3.41 11.88 -23.75
CA ASN A 159 2.52 11.97 -24.91
C ASN A 159 2.82 10.98 -26.04
N ILE A 160 3.14 9.73 -25.70
CA ILE A 160 3.67 8.77 -26.66
C ILE A 160 3.22 7.33 -26.37
N ASP A 161 2.99 6.55 -27.43
CA ASP A 161 2.67 5.13 -27.34
C ASP A 161 3.91 4.28 -27.67
N PHE A 162 4.25 3.33 -26.79
CA PHE A 162 5.22 2.27 -27.04
C PHE A 162 4.52 1.00 -27.49
N VAL A 163 4.72 0.62 -28.74
CA VAL A 163 4.03 -0.50 -29.38
C VAL A 163 5.02 -1.62 -29.68
N THR A 164 4.67 -2.88 -29.41
CA THR A 164 5.52 -4.03 -29.75
C THR A 164 4.95 -4.95 -30.81
N GLY A 165 5.84 -5.48 -31.66
CA GLY A 165 5.52 -6.58 -32.59
C GLY A 165 5.61 -7.97 -31.97
N ASN A 166 6.12 -8.07 -30.74
CA ASN A 166 6.49 -9.34 -30.13
C ASN A 166 5.33 -10.00 -29.36
N ALA A 167 5.21 -11.32 -29.47
CA ALA A 167 4.22 -12.14 -28.76
C ALA A 167 4.83 -13.05 -27.67
N THR A 168 6.14 -12.96 -27.44
CA THR A 168 6.84 -13.83 -26.47
C THR A 168 7.02 -13.18 -25.11
N GLY A 169 6.80 -11.87 -24.99
CA GLY A 169 7.05 -11.12 -23.75
C GLY A 169 8.54 -10.98 -23.43
N ALA A 170 9.42 -11.07 -24.43
CA ALA A 170 10.87 -11.04 -24.20
C ALA A 170 11.43 -9.64 -23.90
N TYR A 171 10.68 -8.58 -24.26
CA TYR A 171 11.18 -7.21 -24.31
C TYR A 171 10.47 -6.28 -23.35
N ARG A 172 11.09 -5.12 -23.09
CA ARG A 172 10.59 -4.09 -22.19
C ARG A 172 10.33 -2.78 -22.93
N ALA A 173 9.24 -2.08 -22.63
CA ALA A 173 8.87 -0.86 -23.34
C ALA A 173 9.77 0.32 -22.93
N ILE A 174 9.95 0.53 -21.62
CA ILE A 174 10.76 1.59 -21.04
C ILE A 174 11.65 1.00 -19.95
N ILE A 175 12.96 1.24 -20.03
CA ILE A 175 13.93 0.87 -19.01
C ILE A 175 14.61 2.14 -18.51
N LEU A 176 14.42 2.43 -17.23
CA LEU A 176 15.16 3.47 -16.49
C LEU A 176 16.09 2.76 -15.53
N GLN A 177 17.39 2.89 -15.77
CA GLN A 177 18.41 2.17 -14.98
C GLN A 177 19.57 3.07 -14.57
N ALA A 178 20.24 2.76 -13.46
CA ALA A 178 21.50 3.40 -13.09
C ALA A 178 22.57 2.36 -12.74
N ASP A 179 23.83 2.69 -13.06
CA ASP A 179 24.98 1.85 -12.70
C ASP A 179 25.41 2.09 -11.23
N LYS A 180 25.04 3.24 -10.65
CA LYS A 180 25.44 3.66 -9.31
C LYS A 180 24.41 4.60 -8.67
N VAL A 181 23.79 4.17 -7.57
CA VAL A 181 22.97 5.02 -6.70
C VAL A 181 23.61 5.05 -5.32
N ASN A 182 24.53 6.00 -5.10
CA ASN A 182 25.26 6.08 -3.84
C ASN A 182 24.41 6.65 -2.69
N VAL A 183 23.37 7.43 -2.97
CA VAL A 183 22.53 8.06 -1.94
C VAL A 183 21.09 8.22 -2.46
N PRO A 184 20.19 7.28 -2.15
CA PRO A 184 18.84 7.28 -2.69
C PRO A 184 17.99 8.51 -2.30
N GLN A 185 18.37 9.28 -1.28
CA GLN A 185 17.56 10.41 -0.77
C GLN A 185 17.65 11.70 -1.62
N ASN A 186 18.63 11.79 -2.54
CA ASN A 186 18.92 13.02 -3.30
C ASN A 186 18.86 12.81 -4.82
N ALA A 187 18.02 11.89 -5.29
CA ALA A 187 17.88 11.65 -6.73
C ALA A 187 16.93 12.65 -7.41
N ALA A 188 17.26 13.01 -8.65
CA ALA A 188 16.42 13.85 -9.50
C ALA A 188 15.21 13.05 -9.99
N SER A 189 14.03 13.65 -9.91
CA SER A 189 12.78 13.00 -10.31
C SER A 189 12.72 12.73 -11.81
N SER A 190 12.24 11.54 -12.17
CA SER A 190 11.89 11.19 -13.55
C SER A 190 10.38 11.07 -13.70
N PHE A 191 9.88 11.32 -14.91
CA PHE A 191 8.46 11.42 -15.22
C PHE A 191 8.10 10.57 -16.44
N VAL A 192 7.01 9.83 -16.35
CA VAL A 192 6.39 9.14 -17.47
C VAL A 192 4.90 9.50 -17.43
N GLU A 193 4.44 10.29 -18.39
CA GLU A 193 3.14 10.96 -18.33
C GLU A 193 2.36 10.89 -19.65
N HIS A 194 1.10 10.47 -19.60
CA HIS A 194 0.27 10.28 -20.80
C HIS A 194 0.94 9.33 -21.80
N VAL A 195 1.35 8.15 -21.31
CA VAL A 195 2.11 7.15 -22.07
C VAL A 195 1.35 5.83 -22.08
N SER A 196 1.32 5.16 -23.23
CA SER A 196 0.73 3.83 -23.34
C SER A 196 1.77 2.79 -23.76
N ALA A 197 1.66 1.57 -23.26
CA ALA A 197 2.47 0.42 -23.68
C ALA A 197 1.57 -0.79 -24.00
N TYR A 198 1.59 -1.25 -25.26
CA TYR A 198 0.69 -2.31 -25.73
C TYR A 198 1.21 -3.04 -27.00
N GLY A 199 0.53 -4.11 -27.40
CA GLY A 199 0.81 -4.86 -28.62
C GLY A 199 0.35 -4.18 -29.90
N SER A 200 1.08 -4.36 -30.99
CA SER A 200 0.72 -3.83 -32.32
C SER A 200 -0.55 -4.43 -32.92
N ASP A 201 -1.04 -5.54 -32.38
CA ASP A 201 -2.32 -6.16 -32.73
C ASP A 201 -3.50 -5.63 -31.90
N GLY A 202 -3.26 -4.70 -30.96
CA GLY A 202 -4.26 -4.02 -30.15
C GLY A 202 -4.19 -4.36 -28.66
N PHE A 203 -5.13 -3.82 -27.89
CA PHE A 203 -5.20 -4.02 -26.43
C PHE A 203 -5.68 -5.43 -26.07
N GLY A 204 -4.99 -6.08 -25.13
CA GLY A 204 -5.36 -7.41 -24.61
C GLY A 204 -5.29 -8.52 -25.67
N LYS A 205 -4.50 -8.36 -26.73
CA LYS A 205 -4.36 -9.33 -27.82
C LYS A 205 -3.13 -10.22 -27.62
N THR A 206 -2.55 -10.76 -28.69
CA THR A 206 -1.48 -11.75 -28.60
C THR A 206 -0.09 -11.14 -28.45
N ARG A 207 0.13 -9.90 -28.91
CA ARG A 207 1.40 -9.19 -28.75
C ARG A 207 1.36 -8.35 -27.49
N TYR A 208 2.48 -8.30 -26.78
CA TYR A 208 2.59 -7.61 -25.52
C TYR A 208 4.05 -7.41 -25.11
N TRP A 209 4.27 -6.39 -24.28
CA TRP A 209 5.56 -6.16 -23.65
C TRP A 209 5.73 -7.10 -22.45
N GLY A 210 6.89 -7.72 -22.28
CA GLY A 210 7.21 -8.47 -21.06
C GLY A 210 7.15 -7.60 -19.82
N VAL A 211 7.69 -6.38 -19.93
CA VAL A 211 7.55 -5.32 -18.92
C VAL A 211 7.21 -4.00 -19.60
N GLY A 212 6.22 -3.26 -19.09
CA GLY A 212 5.91 -1.91 -19.53
C GLY A 212 7.01 -0.92 -19.12
N VAL A 213 7.10 -0.62 -17.83
CA VAL A 213 8.16 0.24 -17.25
C VAL A 213 9.02 -0.56 -16.28
N HIS A 214 10.33 -0.57 -16.50
CA HIS A 214 11.30 -1.18 -15.61
C HIS A 214 12.15 -0.09 -14.94
N GLN A 215 11.95 0.12 -13.65
CA GLN A 215 12.77 0.96 -12.79
C GLN A 215 13.79 0.08 -12.08
N LYS A 216 15.05 0.14 -12.52
CA LYS A 216 16.12 -0.69 -11.98
C LYS A 216 17.21 0.17 -11.36
N ASN A 217 17.43 0.06 -10.05
CA ASN A 217 18.43 0.86 -9.36
C ASN A 217 18.24 2.37 -9.63
N VAL A 218 17.00 2.85 -9.66
CA VAL A 218 16.68 4.26 -9.91
C VAL A 218 15.72 4.75 -8.82
N GLY A 219 15.88 6.02 -8.44
CA GLY A 219 15.02 6.69 -7.47
C GLY A 219 13.98 7.63 -8.11
N PHE A 220 12.92 7.95 -7.39
CA PHE A 220 11.98 9.06 -7.68
C PHE A 220 11.33 9.02 -9.08
N LEU A 221 10.73 7.89 -9.42
CA LEU A 221 9.90 7.79 -10.62
C LEU A 221 8.46 8.22 -10.33
N ASN A 222 7.93 9.12 -11.16
CA ASN A 222 6.51 9.45 -11.19
C ASN A 222 5.90 8.93 -12.50
N LEU A 223 4.93 8.04 -12.38
CA LEU A 223 4.20 7.43 -13.49
C LEU A 223 2.74 7.87 -13.38
N THR A 224 2.31 8.78 -14.25
CA THR A 224 0.96 9.38 -14.18
C THR A 224 0.24 9.25 -15.51
N ASP A 225 -1.05 8.89 -15.47
CA ASP A 225 -1.84 8.64 -16.70
C ASP A 225 -1.12 7.68 -17.66
N TYR A 226 -0.58 6.61 -17.09
CA TYR A 226 0.07 5.55 -17.84
C TYR A 226 -0.91 4.41 -18.10
N THR A 227 -0.90 3.89 -19.32
CA THR A 227 -1.71 2.73 -19.69
C THR A 227 -0.82 1.56 -20.09
N TYR A 228 -0.94 0.44 -19.39
CA TYR A 228 -0.35 -0.83 -19.81
C TYR A 228 -1.43 -1.83 -20.18
N ASN A 229 -1.27 -2.45 -21.35
CA ASN A 229 -2.10 -3.59 -21.76
C ASN A 229 -1.19 -4.78 -22.09
N GLY A 230 -1.36 -5.85 -21.33
CA GLY A 230 -0.72 -7.13 -21.61
C GLY A 230 -1.46 -7.92 -22.70
N ALA A 231 -1.39 -9.24 -22.59
CA ALA A 231 -2.05 -10.15 -23.52
C ALA A 231 -3.08 -11.04 -22.85
N THR A 232 -4.18 -11.29 -23.57
CA THR A 232 -5.08 -12.42 -23.31
C THR A 232 -4.89 -13.43 -24.44
N THR A 233 -4.64 -14.69 -24.11
CA THR A 233 -4.41 -15.74 -25.11
C THR A 233 -5.70 -16.42 -25.59
N GLY A 234 -6.87 -15.78 -25.39
CA GLY A 234 -8.19 -16.36 -25.65
C GLY A 234 -8.58 -17.44 -24.64
N GLY A 235 -9.78 -17.35 -24.06
CA GLY A 235 -10.25 -18.30 -23.03
C GLY A 235 -9.46 -18.23 -21.73
N THR A 236 -9.49 -19.32 -20.95
CA THR A 236 -8.82 -19.52 -19.64
C THR A 236 -7.29 -19.52 -19.69
N ALA A 237 -6.69 -19.01 -20.76
CA ALA A 237 -5.25 -18.97 -20.93
C ALA A 237 -4.59 -17.95 -19.98
N PRO A 238 -3.35 -18.19 -19.53
CA PRO A 238 -2.70 -17.34 -18.53
C PRO A 238 -2.42 -15.95 -19.08
N LEU A 239 -2.76 -14.93 -18.29
CA LEU A 239 -2.47 -13.53 -18.58
C LEU A 239 -0.97 -13.29 -18.59
N LYS A 240 -0.51 -12.28 -19.34
CA LYS A 240 0.93 -12.09 -19.61
C LYS A 240 1.39 -10.64 -19.43
N GLY A 241 2.65 -10.54 -18.99
CA GLY A 241 3.38 -9.29 -18.91
C GLY A 241 3.19 -8.54 -17.59
N ILE A 242 4.15 -7.66 -17.30
CA ILE A 242 4.22 -6.86 -16.07
C ILE A 242 4.07 -5.39 -16.46
N GLY A 243 3.13 -4.67 -15.85
CA GLY A 243 2.91 -3.26 -16.17
C GLY A 243 4.06 -2.35 -15.74
N TRP A 244 4.42 -2.45 -14.47
CA TRP A 244 5.57 -1.78 -13.87
C TRP A 244 6.37 -2.77 -13.02
N LEU A 245 7.69 -2.72 -13.13
CA LEU A 245 8.63 -3.49 -12.31
C LEU A 245 9.63 -2.53 -11.66
N GLY A 246 9.65 -2.49 -10.33
CA GLY A 246 10.66 -1.79 -9.54
C GLY A 246 11.57 -2.76 -8.83
N GLU A 247 12.88 -2.63 -8.99
CA GLU A 247 13.87 -3.44 -8.27
C GLU A 247 15.19 -2.69 -8.07
N GLY A 248 15.83 -2.95 -6.94
CA GLY A 248 17.19 -2.58 -6.64
C GLY A 248 18.12 -3.79 -6.58
N ASP A 249 19.35 -3.55 -6.11
CA ASP A 249 20.29 -4.58 -5.71
C ASP A 249 20.88 -4.28 -4.32
N GLY A 250 21.71 -5.18 -3.80
CA GLY A 250 22.27 -5.05 -2.45
C GLY A 250 23.20 -3.85 -2.24
N VAL A 251 23.56 -3.15 -3.31
CA VAL A 251 24.37 -1.91 -3.28
C VAL A 251 23.50 -0.70 -3.64
N ASN A 252 22.60 -0.84 -4.59
CA ASN A 252 21.79 0.21 -5.18
C ASN A 252 20.30 -0.07 -4.92
N VAL A 253 19.79 0.44 -3.80
CA VAL A 253 18.36 0.36 -3.46
C VAL A 253 17.56 1.25 -4.43
N ALA A 254 16.50 0.70 -5.03
CA ALA A 254 15.53 1.49 -5.77
C ALA A 254 14.56 2.15 -4.79
N VAL A 255 14.33 3.45 -4.92
CA VAL A 255 13.50 4.19 -3.98
C VAL A 255 12.44 5.03 -4.68
N VAL A 256 11.29 5.21 -4.06
CA VAL A 256 10.24 6.14 -4.53
C VAL A 256 9.77 5.81 -5.96
N ALA A 257 8.63 5.14 -6.04
CA ALA A 257 7.82 5.10 -7.25
C ALA A 257 6.40 5.55 -6.91
N ASN A 258 5.93 6.58 -7.60
CA ASN A 258 4.57 7.09 -7.47
C ASN A 258 3.81 6.77 -8.74
N LEU A 259 2.92 5.77 -8.67
CA LEU A 259 2.04 5.35 -9.75
C LEU A 259 0.66 5.94 -9.50
N GLY A 260 0.33 7.01 -10.24
CA GLY A 260 -0.90 7.76 -10.07
C GLY A 260 -1.80 7.68 -11.30
N LYS A 261 -3.13 7.62 -11.11
CA LYS A 261 -4.12 7.82 -12.20
C LYS A 261 -3.87 6.93 -13.43
N SER A 262 -3.35 5.74 -13.23
CA SER A 262 -2.84 4.86 -14.29
C SER A 262 -3.72 3.61 -14.43
N ASN A 263 -3.73 3.02 -15.62
CA ASN A 263 -4.53 1.84 -15.95
C ASN A 263 -3.66 0.67 -16.37
N PHE A 264 -3.88 -0.49 -15.74
CA PHE A 264 -3.17 -1.72 -16.01
C PHE A 264 -4.19 -2.82 -16.30
N ALA A 265 -4.13 -3.37 -17.52
CA ALA A 265 -5.10 -4.34 -17.98
C ALA A 265 -4.48 -5.56 -18.66
N TYR A 266 -5.19 -6.69 -18.57
CA TYR A 266 -4.87 -7.93 -19.29
C TYR A 266 -3.44 -8.43 -19.03
N CYS A 267 -2.97 -8.31 -17.79
CA CYS A 267 -1.58 -8.50 -17.43
C CYS A 267 -1.37 -9.64 -16.43
N ALA A 268 -0.16 -10.19 -16.34
CA ALA A 268 0.15 -11.10 -15.23
C ALA A 268 0.22 -10.32 -13.91
N VAL A 269 0.87 -9.15 -13.93
CA VAL A 269 1.03 -8.30 -12.75
C VAL A 269 0.94 -6.83 -13.16
N ALA A 270 0.11 -6.02 -12.50
CA ALA A 270 0.06 -4.59 -12.78
C ALA A 270 1.33 -3.87 -12.29
N ALA A 271 1.70 -4.08 -11.03
CA ALA A 271 2.91 -3.54 -10.42
C ALA A 271 3.65 -4.64 -9.62
N GLN A 272 4.87 -4.97 -10.03
CA GLN A 272 5.73 -5.91 -9.35
C GLN A 272 6.86 -5.18 -8.62
N ILE A 273 7.08 -5.55 -7.36
CA ILE A 273 8.16 -5.05 -6.52
C ILE A 273 9.16 -6.19 -6.30
N GLY A 274 10.38 -5.99 -6.77
CA GLY A 274 11.51 -6.94 -6.67
C GLY A 274 12.27 -6.82 -5.36
N ASN A 275 13.58 -7.05 -5.40
CA ASN A 275 14.45 -6.91 -4.24
C ASN A 275 14.82 -5.44 -3.99
N PHE A 276 15.18 -5.11 -2.75
CA PHE A 276 15.78 -3.82 -2.37
C PHE A 276 14.98 -2.61 -2.88
N PHE A 277 13.68 -2.60 -2.62
CA PHE A 277 12.79 -1.51 -3.00
C PHE A 277 12.18 -0.80 -1.79
N GLN A 278 12.20 0.53 -1.79
CA GLN A 278 11.63 1.34 -0.70
C GLN A 278 10.74 2.47 -1.23
N GLY A 279 9.57 2.67 -0.64
CA GLY A 279 8.72 3.82 -0.99
C GLY A 279 7.96 3.58 -2.29
N PHE A 280 7.00 2.66 -2.28
CA PHE A 280 6.10 2.46 -3.41
C PHE A 280 4.74 3.09 -3.08
N THR A 281 4.21 3.91 -3.98
CA THR A 281 2.86 4.46 -3.88
C THR A 281 2.07 4.10 -5.14
N PHE A 282 0.91 3.47 -4.96
CA PHE A 282 -0.09 3.28 -6.00
C PHE A 282 -1.37 4.03 -5.61
N GLU A 283 -1.73 5.05 -6.38
CA GLU A 283 -2.85 5.92 -6.04
C GLU A 283 -3.79 6.20 -7.21
N HIS A 284 -5.09 6.19 -6.95
CA HIS A 284 -6.12 6.54 -7.93
C HIS A 284 -5.99 5.75 -9.25
N GLY A 285 -5.46 4.54 -9.20
CA GLY A 285 -5.19 3.69 -10.36
C GLY A 285 -6.18 2.55 -10.49
N ASN A 286 -6.14 1.89 -11.65
CA ASN A 286 -6.94 0.72 -11.96
C ASN A 286 -6.04 -0.46 -12.33
N ALA A 287 -6.20 -1.59 -11.65
CA ALA A 287 -5.60 -2.86 -12.03
C ALA A 287 -6.70 -3.88 -12.27
N THR A 288 -7.03 -4.13 -13.54
CA THR A 288 -8.24 -4.86 -13.94
C THR A 288 -7.95 -5.93 -14.98
N GLY A 289 -8.50 -7.12 -14.81
CA GLY A 289 -8.25 -8.24 -15.72
C GLY A 289 -6.77 -8.65 -15.72
N CYS A 290 -6.05 -8.43 -14.61
CA CYS A 290 -4.73 -8.99 -14.39
C CYS A 290 -4.80 -10.21 -13.46
N ASP A 291 -3.79 -11.09 -13.46
CA ASP A 291 -3.73 -12.15 -12.44
C ASP A 291 -3.49 -11.53 -11.05
N ARG A 292 -2.57 -10.57 -10.99
CA ARG A 292 -2.28 -9.78 -9.78
C ARG A 292 -2.26 -8.28 -10.06
N GLY A 293 -2.74 -7.50 -9.09
CA GLY A 293 -2.57 -6.05 -9.09
C GLY A 293 -1.16 -5.69 -8.65
N ILE A 294 -0.95 -5.58 -7.33
CA ILE A 294 0.36 -5.29 -6.73
C ILE A 294 0.94 -6.59 -6.19
N TYR A 295 2.20 -6.87 -6.51
CA TYR A 295 2.83 -8.14 -6.15
C TYR A 295 4.29 -7.99 -5.72
N VAL A 296 4.60 -8.51 -4.53
CA VAL A 296 5.97 -8.87 -4.15
C VAL A 296 6.09 -10.39 -4.22
N PRO A 297 6.89 -10.95 -5.15
CA PRO A 297 7.11 -12.40 -5.23
C PRO A 297 7.70 -13.00 -3.95
N PRO A 298 7.60 -14.32 -3.72
CA PRO A 298 8.37 -15.00 -2.68
C PRO A 298 9.89 -14.85 -2.88
N GLY A 299 10.63 -14.86 -1.77
CA GLY A 299 12.10 -14.77 -1.75
C GLY A 299 12.69 -13.38 -2.01
N GLN A 300 11.87 -12.34 -2.12
CA GLN A 300 12.36 -10.96 -2.21
C GLN A 300 12.79 -10.45 -0.82
N THR A 301 13.77 -9.55 -0.81
CA THR A 301 14.40 -9.03 0.41
C THR A 301 14.44 -7.51 0.41
N TYR A 302 14.42 -6.92 1.61
CA TYR A 302 14.54 -5.48 1.84
C TYR A 302 13.48 -4.63 1.11
N ASN A 303 12.21 -4.99 1.30
CA ASN A 303 11.08 -4.21 0.79
C ASN A 303 10.38 -3.46 1.92
N GLN A 304 10.13 -2.16 1.74
CA GLN A 304 9.50 -1.35 2.78
C GLN A 304 8.76 -0.12 2.25
N GLN A 305 7.85 0.43 3.07
CA GLN A 305 7.09 1.65 2.82
C GLN A 305 6.25 1.55 1.56
N ILE A 306 5.23 0.69 1.62
CA ILE A 306 4.30 0.45 0.52
C ILE A 306 2.97 1.11 0.85
N THR A 307 2.48 1.99 -0.01
CA THR A 307 1.19 2.66 0.12
C THR A 307 0.31 2.39 -1.10
N VAL A 308 -0.94 2.01 -0.86
CA VAL A 308 -1.95 1.73 -1.89
C VAL A 308 -3.24 2.43 -1.51
N THR A 309 -3.69 3.39 -2.31
CA THR A 309 -4.83 4.24 -1.94
C THR A 309 -5.77 4.61 -3.08
N GLY A 310 -7.06 4.74 -2.78
CA GLY A 310 -8.06 5.30 -3.70
C GLY A 310 -8.16 4.57 -5.04
N SER A 311 -7.79 3.30 -5.10
CA SER A 311 -7.61 2.55 -6.35
C SER A 311 -8.64 1.42 -6.50
N GLN A 312 -8.88 1.00 -7.75
CA GLN A 312 -9.74 -0.13 -8.06
C GLN A 312 -8.94 -1.35 -8.49
N PHE A 313 -9.32 -2.51 -7.96
CA PHE A 313 -8.76 -3.79 -8.33
C PHE A 313 -9.84 -4.77 -8.75
N ASN A 314 -9.63 -5.43 -9.88
CA ASN A 314 -10.44 -6.54 -10.35
C ASN A 314 -9.53 -7.60 -10.98
N ASN A 315 -8.94 -8.46 -10.14
CA ASN A 315 -7.86 -9.37 -10.54
C ASN A 315 -8.19 -10.84 -10.26
N GLY A 316 -7.67 -11.72 -11.10
CA GLY A 316 -8.02 -13.14 -11.12
C GLY A 316 -7.49 -13.94 -9.92
N THR A 317 -6.26 -13.67 -9.46
CA THR A 317 -5.62 -14.41 -8.35
C THR A 317 -5.63 -13.63 -7.05
N SER A 318 -4.99 -12.46 -7.03
CA SER A 318 -4.87 -11.61 -5.83
C SER A 318 -4.77 -10.14 -6.25
N SER A 319 -5.50 -9.24 -5.64
CA SER A 319 -5.40 -7.82 -6.00
C SER A 319 -4.14 -7.16 -5.43
N VAL A 320 -3.81 -7.45 -4.17
CA VAL A 320 -2.56 -7.07 -3.53
C VAL A 320 -1.98 -8.31 -2.85
N GLU A 321 -0.79 -8.74 -3.25
CA GLU A 321 -0.13 -9.93 -2.69
C GLU A 321 1.33 -9.65 -2.32
N PHE A 322 1.65 -9.88 -1.06
CA PHE A 322 3.03 -9.83 -0.57
C PHE A 322 3.45 -11.25 -0.20
N GLY A 323 4.19 -11.91 -1.10
CA GLY A 323 4.75 -13.25 -0.90
C GLY A 323 6.08 -13.25 -0.14
N SER A 324 6.62 -12.07 0.18
CA SER A 324 7.82 -11.88 0.98
C SER A 324 7.63 -10.79 2.02
N LYS A 325 8.57 -10.73 2.97
CA LYS A 325 8.60 -9.76 4.05
C LYS A 325 8.57 -8.32 3.52
N VAL A 326 7.66 -7.52 4.04
CA VAL A 326 7.54 -6.08 3.75
C VAL A 326 7.41 -5.33 5.07
N TYR A 327 8.14 -4.23 5.23
CA TYR A 327 7.95 -3.33 6.37
C TYR A 327 7.05 -2.16 6.00
N ASP A 328 6.17 -1.75 6.91
CA ASP A 328 5.37 -0.53 6.76
C ASP A 328 4.46 -0.54 5.51
N LEU A 329 3.36 -1.31 5.59
CA LEU A 329 2.35 -1.42 4.53
C LEU A 329 1.09 -0.60 4.86
N HIS A 330 0.66 0.27 3.97
CA HIS A 330 -0.61 1.00 4.07
C HIS A 330 -1.50 0.72 2.87
N VAL A 331 -2.65 0.07 3.08
CA VAL A 331 -3.66 -0.15 2.03
C VAL A 331 -4.98 0.48 2.47
N THR A 332 -5.33 1.62 1.88
CA THR A 332 -6.43 2.47 2.38
C THR A 332 -7.42 2.90 1.32
N GLY A 333 -8.73 2.80 1.58
CA GLY A 333 -9.75 3.42 0.74
C GLY A 333 -9.83 2.89 -0.69
N ASN A 334 -9.50 1.62 -0.90
CA ASN A 334 -9.55 0.97 -2.22
C ASN A 334 -10.85 0.18 -2.42
N THR A 335 -11.17 -0.09 -3.69
CA THR A 335 -12.31 -0.93 -4.10
C THR A 335 -11.80 -2.21 -4.73
N PHE A 336 -12.23 -3.35 -4.19
CA PHE A 336 -11.82 -4.69 -4.63
C PHE A 336 -13.03 -5.48 -5.15
N LEU A 337 -13.00 -5.83 -6.43
CA LEU A 337 -13.91 -6.78 -7.06
C LEU A 337 -13.21 -8.14 -7.09
N LEU A 338 -13.72 -9.10 -6.31
CA LEU A 338 -12.99 -10.31 -6.00
C LEU A 338 -13.38 -11.49 -6.89
N HIS A 339 -12.35 -12.08 -7.51
CA HIS A 339 -12.36 -13.45 -8.03
C HIS A 339 -11.51 -14.38 -7.14
N GLY A 340 -10.38 -13.89 -6.65
CA GLY A 340 -9.49 -14.56 -5.69
C GLY A 340 -9.35 -13.75 -4.39
N PHE A 341 -8.13 -13.37 -4.01
CA PHE A 341 -7.89 -12.58 -2.81
C PHE A 341 -7.93 -11.07 -3.08
N GLY A 342 -8.47 -10.29 -2.14
CA GLY A 342 -8.30 -8.83 -2.14
C GLY A 342 -6.87 -8.47 -1.74
N ILE A 343 -6.51 -8.79 -0.50
CA ILE A 343 -5.19 -8.60 0.07
C ILE A 343 -4.71 -9.91 0.67
N LYS A 344 -3.51 -10.31 0.32
CA LYS A 344 -2.84 -11.49 0.86
C LYS A 344 -1.42 -11.14 1.28
N THR A 345 -1.05 -11.45 2.51
CA THR A 345 0.25 -11.05 3.07
C THR A 345 1.03 -12.24 3.62
N ALA A 346 2.36 -12.14 3.54
CA ALA A 346 3.31 -13.10 4.08
C ALA A 346 4.52 -12.34 4.65
N GLY A 347 4.49 -12.07 5.96
CA GLY A 347 5.58 -11.37 6.65
C GLY A 347 5.49 -9.85 6.60
N VAL A 348 4.29 -9.25 6.62
CA VAL A 348 4.16 -7.79 6.75
C VAL A 348 4.48 -7.37 8.19
N VAL A 349 5.45 -6.48 8.37
CA VAL A 349 5.86 -5.98 9.70
C VAL A 349 5.54 -4.49 9.82
N GLY A 350 4.47 -4.19 10.55
CA GLY A 350 3.96 -2.83 10.70
C GLY A 350 3.14 -2.40 9.49
N GLY A 351 2.14 -1.56 9.75
CA GLY A 351 1.24 -1.04 8.73
C GLY A 351 -0.25 -1.25 9.06
N ALA A 352 -1.10 -0.87 8.10
CA ALA A 352 -2.54 -0.97 8.24
C ALA A 352 -3.28 -1.22 6.92
N ILE A 353 -4.39 -1.96 7.02
CA ILE A 353 -5.40 -2.15 5.98
C ILE A 353 -6.68 -1.46 6.45
N LEU A 354 -6.99 -0.29 5.88
CA LEU A 354 -7.97 0.64 6.43
C LEU A 354 -9.06 1.03 5.41
N GLY A 355 -10.33 0.93 5.78
CA GLY A 355 -11.38 1.60 5.00
C GLY A 355 -11.57 1.08 3.57
N ASN A 356 -11.18 -0.16 3.26
CA ASN A 356 -11.33 -0.72 1.92
C ASN A 356 -12.70 -1.40 1.75
N SER A 357 -13.19 -1.40 0.51
CA SER A 357 -14.42 -2.09 0.14
C SER A 357 -14.13 -3.34 -0.68
N TYR A 358 -14.79 -4.44 -0.33
CA TYR A 358 -14.63 -5.74 -0.98
C TYR A 358 -16.01 -6.27 -1.37
N SER A 359 -16.17 -6.64 -2.62
CA SER A 359 -17.38 -7.30 -3.12
C SER A 359 -17.04 -8.39 -4.12
N ALA A 360 -17.97 -9.34 -4.30
CA ALA A 360 -17.84 -10.31 -5.37
C ALA A 360 -17.81 -9.59 -6.73
N ALA A 361 -16.97 -10.06 -7.64
CA ALA A 361 -17.00 -9.62 -9.02
C ALA A 361 -18.24 -10.17 -9.75
N ASP A 362 -18.69 -9.44 -10.77
CA ASP A 362 -19.72 -9.87 -11.75
C ASP A 362 -21.05 -10.39 -11.17
N GLY A 363 -21.41 -9.98 -9.94
CA GLY A 363 -22.62 -10.42 -9.26
C GLY A 363 -22.60 -11.89 -8.79
N ALA A 364 -21.46 -12.57 -8.91
CA ALA A 364 -21.31 -13.96 -8.51
C ALA A 364 -21.08 -14.09 -7.00
N THR A 365 -22.18 -14.19 -6.24
CA THR A 365 -22.14 -14.29 -4.78
C THR A 365 -21.22 -15.42 -4.29
N GLY A 366 -20.41 -15.14 -3.27
CA GLY A 366 -19.52 -16.13 -2.66
C GLY A 366 -18.19 -16.32 -3.39
N GLN A 367 -17.84 -15.46 -4.36
CA GLN A 367 -16.50 -15.45 -4.95
C GLN A 367 -15.49 -14.70 -4.07
N GLY A 368 -14.25 -15.20 -4.07
CA GLY A 368 -13.09 -14.56 -3.48
C GLY A 368 -13.09 -14.37 -1.96
N SER A 369 -11.97 -13.88 -1.44
CA SER A 369 -11.79 -13.58 -0.01
C SER A 369 -11.07 -12.26 0.18
N ALA A 370 -11.54 -11.40 1.08
CA ALA A 370 -11.04 -10.03 1.18
C ALA A 370 -9.61 -9.96 1.70
N ILE A 371 -9.34 -10.44 2.91
CA ILE A 371 -8.06 -10.25 3.59
C ILE A 371 -7.56 -11.59 4.14
N ARG A 372 -6.33 -11.96 3.80
CA ARG A 372 -5.60 -13.06 4.41
C ARG A 372 -4.26 -12.57 4.95
N ILE A 373 -4.07 -12.72 6.26
CA ILE A 373 -2.88 -12.31 7.00
C ILE A 373 -2.09 -13.55 7.41
N GLY A 374 -0.80 -13.54 7.15
CA GLY A 374 0.07 -14.64 7.51
C GLY A 374 0.30 -15.65 6.38
N THR A 375 1.51 -16.21 6.41
CA THR A 375 1.76 -17.60 6.02
C THR A 375 2.23 -18.34 7.26
N SER A 376 1.95 -19.63 7.37
CA SER A 376 2.07 -20.43 8.60
C SER A 376 3.47 -20.52 9.25
N GLY A 377 4.46 -19.76 8.78
CA GLY A 377 5.85 -19.81 9.26
C GLY A 377 6.47 -18.47 9.70
N ASP A 378 5.87 -17.30 9.42
CA ASP A 378 6.46 -16.02 9.83
C ASP A 378 5.78 -15.43 11.08
N THR A 379 6.50 -15.44 12.20
CA THR A 379 6.02 -14.94 13.50
C THR A 379 6.20 -13.43 13.69
N ALA A 380 6.84 -12.76 12.73
CA ALA A 380 7.09 -11.32 12.77
C ALA A 380 5.93 -10.49 12.18
N GLU A 381 4.94 -11.15 11.57
CA GLU A 381 3.84 -10.44 10.91
C GLU A 381 3.00 -9.65 11.92
N MET A 382 2.85 -8.34 11.70
CA MET A 382 2.14 -7.41 12.58
C MET A 382 1.39 -6.38 11.74
N ILE A 383 0.05 -6.37 11.81
CA ILE A 383 -0.78 -5.48 10.98
C ILE A 383 -2.07 -5.08 11.69
N THR A 384 -2.52 -3.85 11.45
CA THR A 384 -3.86 -3.37 11.87
C THR A 384 -4.85 -3.46 10.72
N VAL A 385 -6.00 -4.07 10.94
CA VAL A 385 -7.10 -4.15 9.97
C VAL A 385 -8.29 -3.40 10.53
N SER A 386 -8.73 -2.32 9.90
CA SER A 386 -9.86 -1.57 10.44
C SER A 386 -10.76 -0.93 9.41
N ALA A 387 -12.04 -0.77 9.76
CA ALA A 387 -13.03 -0.05 8.97
C ALA A 387 -13.26 -0.61 7.55
N ASN A 388 -12.92 -1.88 7.30
CA ASN A 388 -13.14 -2.49 5.99
C ASN A 388 -14.58 -3.00 5.85
N SER A 389 -15.12 -3.01 4.63
CA SER A 389 -16.46 -3.51 4.33
C SER A 389 -16.41 -4.70 3.36
N CYS A 390 -16.99 -5.83 3.74
CA CYS A 390 -17.06 -7.05 2.94
C CYS A 390 -18.51 -7.41 2.56
N LEU A 391 -18.81 -7.54 1.27
CA LEU A 391 -20.16 -7.78 0.77
C LEU A 391 -20.24 -8.99 -0.17
N SER A 392 -21.03 -10.00 0.19
CA SER A 392 -21.38 -11.14 -0.69
C SER A 392 -20.18 -11.93 -1.25
N ILE A 393 -19.10 -12.05 -0.47
CA ILE A 393 -17.87 -12.79 -0.79
C ILE A 393 -17.72 -14.05 0.07
N ALA A 394 -16.77 -14.93 -0.25
CA ALA A 394 -16.60 -16.19 0.47
C ALA A 394 -16.09 -15.99 1.91
N GLY A 395 -15.14 -15.08 2.10
CA GLY A 395 -14.56 -14.76 3.40
C GLY A 395 -14.07 -13.33 3.52
N CYS A 396 -14.14 -12.75 4.73
CA CYS A 396 -13.72 -11.37 4.95
C CYS A 396 -12.28 -11.29 5.51
N ILE A 397 -12.04 -11.82 6.71
CA ILE A 397 -10.72 -11.77 7.35
C ILE A 397 -10.30 -13.16 7.80
N THR A 398 -9.15 -13.61 7.30
CA THR A 398 -8.48 -14.82 7.74
C THR A 398 -7.11 -14.47 8.30
N VAL A 399 -6.84 -14.88 9.53
CA VAL A 399 -5.56 -14.68 10.21
C VAL A 399 -4.94 -16.05 10.49
N GLU A 400 -3.77 -16.29 9.91
CA GLU A 400 -3.01 -17.52 10.12
C GLU A 400 -2.26 -17.52 11.46
N ALA A 401 -1.81 -18.70 11.89
CA ALA A 401 -1.00 -18.85 13.10
C ALA A 401 0.31 -18.04 13.00
N GLY A 402 0.72 -17.42 14.10
CA GLY A 402 1.95 -16.62 14.19
C GLY A 402 1.79 -15.13 13.88
N ALA A 403 0.72 -14.73 13.20
CA ALA A 403 0.43 -13.31 12.93
C ALA A 403 0.07 -12.54 14.21
N ARG A 404 0.36 -11.24 14.24
CA ARG A 404 0.07 -10.34 15.37
C ARG A 404 -0.72 -9.13 14.88
N GLY A 405 -1.48 -8.51 15.78
CA GLY A 405 -2.16 -7.26 15.49
C GLY A 405 -3.62 -7.27 15.91
N MET A 406 -4.44 -6.50 15.19
CA MET A 406 -5.84 -6.33 15.53
C MET A 406 -6.74 -6.14 14.30
N ALA A 407 -7.97 -6.64 14.40
CA ALA A 407 -9.06 -6.37 13.46
C ALA A 407 -10.22 -5.65 14.15
N THR A 408 -10.46 -4.38 13.82
CA THR A 408 -11.49 -3.56 14.47
C THR A 408 -12.46 -2.88 13.53
N ASN A 409 -13.70 -2.68 13.94
CA ASN A 409 -14.70 -1.88 13.19
C ASN A 409 -14.91 -2.33 11.73
N ASN A 410 -14.66 -3.60 11.42
CA ASN A 410 -14.90 -4.15 10.08
C ASN A 410 -16.36 -4.59 9.99
N ILE A 411 -16.97 -4.37 8.83
CA ILE A 411 -18.37 -4.65 8.57
C ILE A 411 -18.46 -5.75 7.51
N SER A 412 -19.33 -6.72 7.71
CA SER A 412 -19.67 -7.70 6.68
C SER A 412 -21.16 -7.91 6.51
N TRP A 413 -21.53 -8.21 5.26
CA TRP A 413 -22.88 -8.52 4.87
C TRP A 413 -22.89 -9.69 3.88
N ASN A 414 -23.69 -10.72 4.15
CA ASN A 414 -23.79 -11.93 3.34
C ASN A 414 -22.45 -12.64 3.12
N VAL A 415 -21.59 -12.70 4.14
CA VAL A 415 -20.29 -13.41 4.11
C VAL A 415 -20.36 -14.64 5.02
N PRO A 416 -20.28 -15.88 4.47
CA PRO A 416 -20.40 -17.09 5.26
C PRO A 416 -19.28 -17.27 6.31
N SER A 417 -18.06 -16.87 5.97
CA SER A 417 -16.90 -16.90 6.87
C SER A 417 -16.38 -15.49 7.11
N PHE A 418 -16.99 -14.77 8.05
CA PHE A 418 -16.55 -13.41 8.33
C PHE A 418 -15.13 -13.37 8.88
N TYR A 419 -14.87 -14.11 9.96
CA TYR A 419 -13.62 -14.04 10.70
C TYR A 419 -13.13 -15.42 11.08
N ALA A 420 -11.94 -15.79 10.60
CA ALA A 420 -11.22 -16.99 11.00
C ALA A 420 -9.85 -16.58 11.55
N ASN A 421 -9.52 -16.99 12.77
CA ASN A 421 -8.27 -16.61 13.43
C ASN A 421 -7.61 -17.80 14.10
N ALA A 422 -6.47 -18.21 13.54
CA ALA A 422 -5.60 -19.24 14.08
C ALA A 422 -4.45 -18.67 14.93
N SER A 423 -4.36 -17.34 15.08
CA SER A 423 -3.34 -16.70 15.88
C SER A 423 -3.75 -16.55 17.35
N ALA A 424 -2.80 -16.83 18.25
CA ALA A 424 -2.93 -16.56 19.68
C ALA A 424 -2.71 -15.08 20.05
N THR A 425 -2.16 -14.27 19.13
CA THR A 425 -1.69 -12.89 19.39
C THR A 425 -2.34 -11.86 18.47
N PHE A 426 -3.48 -12.23 17.87
CA PHE A 426 -4.27 -11.34 17.02
C PHE A 426 -5.65 -11.14 17.65
N PHE A 427 -6.03 -9.88 17.87
CA PHE A 427 -7.24 -9.49 18.60
C PHE A 427 -8.32 -8.98 17.65
N GLN A 428 -9.60 -9.10 18.04
CA GLN A 428 -10.69 -8.45 17.32
C GLN A 428 -11.67 -7.73 18.23
N GLY A 429 -12.25 -6.63 17.74
CA GLY A 429 -13.23 -5.83 18.50
C GLY A 429 -14.07 -4.90 17.64
N GLY A 430 -15.35 -4.70 17.99
CA GLY A 430 -16.23 -3.75 17.29
C GLY A 430 -16.60 -4.13 15.86
N ASN A 431 -16.33 -5.36 15.43
CA ASN A 431 -16.73 -5.84 14.10
C ASN A 431 -18.25 -6.08 14.04
N VAL A 432 -18.87 -5.92 12.87
CA VAL A 432 -20.32 -6.11 12.65
C VAL A 432 -20.55 -7.13 11.53
N VAL A 433 -21.42 -8.10 11.75
CA VAL A 433 -21.80 -9.15 10.79
C VAL A 433 -23.31 -9.15 10.60
N ASN A 434 -23.79 -8.91 9.38
CA ASN A 434 -25.21 -8.87 9.04
C ASN A 434 -26.03 -7.96 9.99
N GLY A 435 -25.45 -6.80 10.34
CA GLY A 435 -26.07 -5.83 11.26
C GLY A 435 -25.93 -6.14 12.76
N ALA A 436 -25.42 -7.32 13.13
CA ALA A 436 -25.17 -7.69 14.52
C ALA A 436 -23.71 -7.44 14.92
N PRO A 437 -23.43 -6.79 16.06
CA PRO A 437 -22.08 -6.70 16.60
C PRO A 437 -21.52 -8.09 16.90
N LEU A 438 -20.31 -8.38 16.45
CA LEU A 438 -19.55 -9.55 16.85
C LEU A 438 -18.99 -9.31 18.24
N VAL A 439 -19.18 -10.25 19.17
CA VAL A 439 -18.55 -10.19 20.50
C VAL A 439 -17.03 -10.13 20.30
N SER A 440 -16.37 -9.20 20.99
CA SER A 440 -14.91 -9.11 20.98
C SER A 440 -14.30 -10.46 21.41
N GLN A 441 -13.55 -11.10 20.53
CA GLN A 441 -12.77 -12.29 20.86
C GLN A 441 -11.30 -11.88 20.91
N ALA A 442 -10.68 -12.05 22.06
CA ALA A 442 -9.25 -12.32 22.09
C ALA A 442 -9.02 -13.75 21.57
N GLY A 443 -7.87 -14.03 20.94
CA GLY A 443 -7.44 -15.39 20.61
C GLY A 443 -7.47 -16.32 21.84
N PRO A 444 -7.19 -17.63 21.70
CA PRO A 444 -7.27 -18.60 22.80
C PRO A 444 -6.71 -18.00 24.10
N LEU A 445 -7.60 -17.81 25.08
CA LEU A 445 -7.45 -16.94 26.26
C LEU A 445 -6.50 -17.52 27.32
N GLY A 446 -5.44 -18.23 26.93
CA GLY A 446 -4.39 -18.70 27.83
C GLY A 446 -3.56 -17.53 28.34
N GLY A 447 -4.17 -16.62 29.12
CA GLY A 447 -3.52 -15.42 29.64
C GLY A 447 -4.43 -14.21 29.86
N VAL A 448 -5.69 -14.23 29.39
CA VAL A 448 -6.60 -13.09 29.63
C VAL A 448 -7.05 -13.10 31.08
N ARG A 449 -6.69 -12.04 31.81
CA ARG A 449 -7.07 -11.83 33.20
C ARG A 449 -8.41 -11.10 33.22
N PHE A 450 -9.19 -11.29 34.28
CA PHE A 450 -10.47 -10.60 34.46
C PHE A 450 -10.35 -9.06 34.37
N ALA A 451 -9.18 -8.52 34.72
CA ALA A 451 -8.82 -7.10 34.62
C ALA A 451 -8.76 -6.57 33.16
N ASP A 452 -8.61 -7.46 32.17
CA ASP A 452 -8.54 -7.07 30.75
C ASP A 452 -9.93 -6.86 30.14
N ILE A 453 -10.99 -7.35 30.80
CA ILE A 453 -12.39 -7.34 30.31
C ILE A 453 -13.22 -6.27 31.04
N VAL A 454 -12.87 -5.97 32.29
CA VAL A 454 -13.61 -5.03 33.15
C VAL A 454 -12.62 -4.03 33.75
N ALA A 455 -12.76 -2.76 33.37
CA ALA A 455 -12.04 -1.68 34.02
C ALA A 455 -12.58 -1.50 35.44
N VAL A 456 -11.76 -1.85 36.43
CA VAL A 456 -12.06 -1.62 37.85
C VAL A 456 -10.99 -0.73 38.47
N ASN A 457 -11.43 0.24 39.27
CA ASN A 457 -10.56 1.22 39.93
C ASN A 457 -9.74 0.63 41.11
N GLY A 458 -9.83 -0.68 41.34
CA GLY A 458 -9.17 -1.39 42.42
C GLY A 458 -9.16 -2.91 42.18
N THR A 459 -8.56 -3.66 43.11
CA THR A 459 -8.48 -5.13 42.96
C THR A 459 -9.83 -5.78 43.24
N LEU A 460 -10.49 -6.30 42.22
CA LEU A 460 -11.72 -7.12 42.37
C LEU A 460 -11.46 -8.46 43.06
N GLY A 461 -10.27 -9.05 42.86
CA GLY A 461 -9.87 -10.31 43.48
C GLY A 461 -8.38 -10.62 43.27
N ALA A 462 -7.82 -11.49 44.12
CA ALA A 462 -6.40 -11.84 44.10
C ALA A 462 -6.21 -13.36 43.98
N GLN A 463 -5.15 -13.77 43.27
CA GLN A 463 -4.80 -15.19 43.10
C GLN A 463 -4.23 -15.82 44.39
N ALA A 464 -3.57 -15.02 45.24
CA ALA A 464 -3.05 -15.48 46.50
C ALA A 464 -4.20 -15.99 47.40
N ALA A 465 -4.06 -17.21 47.93
CA ALA A 465 -5.04 -17.78 48.82
C ALA A 465 -5.12 -16.99 50.14
N PRO A 466 -6.32 -16.69 50.65
CA PRO A 466 -6.48 -16.13 51.99
C PRO A 466 -5.94 -17.08 53.07
N THR A 467 -5.54 -16.53 54.21
CA THR A 467 -5.07 -17.31 55.37
C THR A 467 -5.94 -17.05 56.60
N ILE A 468 -6.01 -17.99 57.53
CA ILE A 468 -6.76 -17.80 58.78
C ILE A 468 -5.86 -17.08 59.79
N SER A 469 -6.29 -15.91 60.27
CA SER A 469 -5.56 -15.16 61.30
C SER A 469 -5.93 -15.61 62.70
N SER A 470 -7.20 -15.93 62.94
CA SER A 470 -7.72 -16.34 64.25
C SER A 470 -9.14 -16.93 64.14
N GLY A 471 -9.60 -17.60 65.21
CA GLY A 471 -10.94 -18.19 65.27
C GLY A 471 -11.08 -19.47 64.46
N PHE A 472 -12.32 -19.83 64.08
CA PHE A 472 -12.66 -21.11 63.41
C PHE A 472 -12.17 -22.39 64.11
N CYS A 473 -11.91 -22.31 65.42
CA CYS A 473 -11.51 -23.42 66.27
C CYS A 473 -10.09 -23.95 66.00
N THR A 474 -9.64 -24.92 66.79
CA THR A 474 -8.25 -25.41 66.75
C THR A 474 -8.03 -26.29 65.52
N GLY A 475 -7.04 -25.94 64.69
CA GLY A 475 -6.71 -26.69 63.47
C GLY A 475 -7.52 -26.30 62.23
N ALA A 476 -8.14 -25.13 62.23
CA ALA A 476 -8.83 -24.61 61.05
C ALA A 476 -7.87 -24.42 59.86
N SER A 477 -8.37 -24.59 58.63
CA SER A 477 -7.56 -24.44 57.41
C SER A 477 -8.35 -23.95 56.21
N VAL A 478 -7.64 -23.41 55.21
CA VAL A 478 -8.20 -23.13 53.88
C VAL A 478 -7.85 -24.32 52.97
N ALA A 479 -8.81 -25.21 52.72
CA ALA A 479 -8.54 -26.51 52.09
C ALA A 479 -8.57 -26.50 50.55
N ALA A 480 -9.22 -25.51 49.96
CA ALA A 480 -9.24 -25.26 48.52
C ALA A 480 -9.46 -23.77 48.27
N SER A 481 -8.69 -23.14 47.39
CA SER A 481 -8.80 -21.72 47.07
C SER A 481 -8.59 -21.49 45.59
N ASN A 482 -9.55 -20.80 44.96
CA ASN A 482 -9.38 -20.14 43.67
C ASN A 482 -9.10 -18.65 43.92
N GLY A 483 -8.05 -18.38 44.72
CA GLY A 483 -7.77 -17.06 45.24
C GLY A 483 -8.85 -16.56 46.21
N THR A 484 -9.12 -15.26 46.17
CA THR A 484 -10.13 -14.61 47.02
C THR A 484 -11.57 -14.80 46.52
N TRP A 485 -11.75 -15.16 45.24
CA TRP A 485 -13.07 -15.29 44.61
C TRP A 485 -13.91 -16.41 45.20
N SER A 486 -13.29 -17.54 45.50
CA SER A 486 -13.94 -18.66 46.15
C SER A 486 -12.92 -19.52 46.87
N PHE A 487 -13.17 -19.78 48.15
CA PHE A 487 -12.32 -20.66 48.95
C PHE A 487 -13.15 -21.36 50.03
N ARG A 488 -12.62 -22.49 50.51
CA ARG A 488 -13.25 -23.31 51.54
C ARG A 488 -12.48 -23.22 52.84
N VAL A 489 -13.13 -22.75 53.90
CA VAL A 489 -12.62 -22.80 55.27
C VAL A 489 -13.14 -24.08 55.93
N LEU A 490 -12.23 -24.94 56.37
CA LEU A 490 -12.56 -26.07 57.24
C LEU A 490 -12.42 -25.62 58.69
N VAL A 491 -13.50 -25.71 59.44
CA VAL A 491 -13.54 -25.41 60.86
C VAL A 491 -12.89 -26.55 61.64
N GLY A 492 -11.97 -26.19 62.54
CA GLY A 492 -11.25 -27.11 63.40
C GLY A 492 -12.09 -27.71 64.53
N THR A 493 -11.44 -28.25 65.55
CA THR A 493 -12.10 -28.84 66.73
C THR A 493 -12.08 -27.90 67.95
N GLY A 494 -12.88 -28.18 68.98
CA GLY A 494 -12.84 -27.43 70.25
C GLY A 494 -13.37 -26.00 70.14
N CYS A 495 -14.48 -25.83 69.41
CA CYS A 495 -15.05 -24.52 69.11
C CYS A 495 -15.67 -23.83 70.34
N ALA A 496 -15.02 -22.76 70.82
CA ALA A 496 -15.55 -21.88 71.86
C ALA A 496 -16.04 -20.53 71.33
N THR A 497 -15.65 -20.15 70.10
CA THR A 497 -15.91 -18.83 69.52
C THR A 497 -16.76 -18.93 68.26
N GLY A 498 -17.72 -18.02 68.11
CA GLY A 498 -18.53 -17.87 66.90
C GLY A 498 -17.94 -16.95 65.85
N THR A 499 -16.71 -16.48 66.00
CA THR A 499 -16.08 -15.52 65.09
C THR A 499 -14.75 -16.04 64.60
N GLY A 500 -14.47 -15.83 63.32
CA GLY A 500 -13.20 -16.15 62.70
C GLY A 500 -12.73 -15.02 61.78
N VAL A 501 -11.41 -14.82 61.75
CA VAL A 501 -10.77 -13.74 61.00
C VAL A 501 -9.92 -14.36 59.91
N ILE A 502 -10.17 -13.95 58.68
CA ILE A 502 -9.40 -14.36 57.50
C ILE A 502 -8.56 -13.17 57.06
N THR A 503 -7.25 -13.36 56.99
CA THR A 503 -6.32 -12.43 56.33
C THR A 503 -6.51 -12.54 54.83
N MET A 504 -6.79 -11.41 54.20
CA MET A 504 -6.94 -11.25 52.77
C MET A 504 -5.69 -10.59 52.17
N PRO A 505 -5.34 -10.88 50.91
CA PRO A 505 -4.28 -10.14 50.21
C PRO A 505 -4.54 -8.62 50.21
N THR A 506 -3.51 -7.82 50.49
CA THR A 506 -3.59 -6.35 50.54
C THR A 506 -3.85 -5.78 49.17
N ALA A 507 -5.11 -5.58 48.79
CA ALA A 507 -5.41 -5.21 47.40
C ALA A 507 -6.70 -4.41 47.18
N ALA A 508 -7.66 -4.43 48.11
CA ALA A 508 -8.91 -3.70 47.98
C ALA A 508 -8.91 -2.47 48.90
N ALA A 509 -8.80 -1.26 48.32
CA ALA A 509 -8.72 0.00 49.08
C ALA A 509 -9.91 0.20 50.03
N ASN A 510 -11.09 -0.34 49.67
CA ASN A 510 -12.31 -0.22 50.47
C ASN A 510 -12.69 -1.51 51.20
N GLY A 511 -11.77 -2.50 51.26
CA GLY A 511 -12.02 -3.79 51.89
C GLY A 511 -12.69 -4.82 50.97
N TRP A 512 -13.20 -5.89 51.56
CA TRP A 512 -13.74 -7.06 50.87
C TRP A 512 -15.22 -7.26 51.17
N SER A 513 -16.03 -7.46 50.14
CA SER A 513 -17.43 -7.89 50.24
C SER A 513 -17.48 -9.40 50.11
N CYS A 514 -17.85 -10.10 51.18
CA CYS A 514 -17.88 -11.56 51.22
C CYS A 514 -19.28 -12.10 51.47
N SER A 515 -19.58 -13.23 50.83
CA SER A 515 -20.71 -14.09 51.15
C SER A 515 -20.19 -15.42 51.68
N VAL A 516 -20.89 -15.97 52.67
CA VAL A 516 -20.48 -17.22 53.32
C VAL A 516 -21.67 -18.17 53.37
N THR A 517 -21.47 -19.39 52.89
CA THR A 517 -22.47 -20.46 52.96
C THR A 517 -21.88 -21.70 53.63
N SER A 518 -22.72 -22.46 54.33
CA SER A 518 -22.30 -23.74 54.91
C SER A 518 -22.35 -24.81 53.82
N GLY A 519 -21.27 -25.57 53.67
CA GLY A 519 -21.10 -26.56 52.62
C GLY A 519 -21.51 -27.98 52.98
N LEU A 520 -21.87 -28.28 54.25
CA LEU A 520 -22.03 -29.68 54.70
C LEU A 520 -23.21 -29.98 55.66
N ASN A 521 -24.15 -29.07 55.93
CA ASN A 521 -25.26 -29.39 56.84
C ASN A 521 -26.63 -29.29 56.17
N SER A 522 -27.28 -30.43 55.95
CA SER A 522 -28.70 -30.57 55.59
C SER A 522 -29.64 -30.54 56.81
N GLY A 523 -29.16 -30.12 57.99
CA GLY A 523 -29.94 -30.02 59.21
C GLY A 523 -30.83 -28.77 59.24
N SER A 524 -32.01 -28.90 59.85
CA SER A 524 -33.12 -27.92 59.93
C SER A 524 -32.83 -26.59 60.65
N SER A 525 -31.56 -26.30 60.97
CA SER A 525 -31.11 -25.04 61.59
C SER A 525 -29.79 -24.55 61.00
N LEU A 526 -29.76 -24.36 59.68
CA LEU A 526 -28.60 -23.79 58.99
C LEU A 526 -28.11 -22.50 59.68
N PRO A 527 -26.84 -22.45 60.12
CA PRO A 527 -26.25 -21.24 60.70
C PRO A 527 -26.38 -20.06 59.73
N ALA A 528 -26.73 -18.89 60.25
CA ALA A 528 -26.60 -17.64 59.51
C ALA A 528 -25.17 -17.14 59.72
N MET A 529 -24.37 -17.12 58.65
CA MET A 529 -23.02 -16.59 58.70
C MET A 529 -23.00 -15.22 58.04
N ASP A 530 -22.42 -14.25 58.73
CA ASP A 530 -22.40 -12.87 58.28
C ASP A 530 -20.98 -12.29 58.31
N LEU A 531 -20.72 -11.35 57.42
CA LEU A 531 -19.53 -10.54 57.39
C LEU A 531 -19.71 -9.36 58.35
N THR A 532 -19.01 -9.40 59.48
CA THR A 532 -19.20 -8.42 60.56
C THR A 532 -18.19 -7.27 60.55
N ALA A 533 -17.06 -7.45 59.88
CA ALA A 533 -16.09 -6.39 59.62
C ALA A 533 -15.27 -6.74 58.38
N SER A 534 -14.84 -5.70 57.68
CA SER A 534 -14.00 -5.82 56.49
C SER A 534 -12.99 -4.67 56.44
N THR A 535 -11.76 -5.00 56.07
CA THR A 535 -10.64 -4.06 55.90
C THR A 535 -9.88 -4.44 54.64
N ALA A 536 -8.91 -3.62 54.22
CA ALA A 536 -8.08 -3.92 53.06
C ALA A 536 -7.34 -5.28 53.11
N THR A 537 -7.14 -5.83 54.32
CA THR A 537 -6.33 -7.04 54.55
C THR A 537 -7.01 -8.10 55.40
N ALA A 538 -8.27 -7.94 55.78
CA ALA A 538 -8.95 -8.91 56.62
C ALA A 538 -10.48 -8.85 56.52
N VAL A 539 -11.11 -10.00 56.73
CA VAL A 539 -12.57 -10.13 56.89
C VAL A 539 -12.92 -10.95 58.12
N ASN A 540 -13.95 -10.51 58.84
CA ASN A 540 -14.44 -11.17 60.04
C ASN A 540 -15.77 -11.87 59.76
N ILE A 541 -15.76 -13.19 59.78
CA ILE A 541 -16.95 -14.02 59.62
C ILE A 541 -17.48 -14.38 61.00
N LYS A 542 -18.78 -14.17 61.21
CA LYS A 542 -19.45 -14.53 62.46
C LYS A 542 -20.61 -15.48 62.22
N ASN A 543 -20.75 -16.45 63.11
CA ASN A 543 -21.78 -17.46 63.10
C ASN A 543 -22.91 -17.09 64.06
N TYR A 544 -24.15 -17.21 63.57
CA TYR A 544 -25.37 -16.92 64.32
C TYR A 544 -26.38 -18.07 64.21
N ALA A 545 -27.11 -18.30 65.30
CA ALA A 545 -28.29 -19.15 65.29
C ALA A 545 -29.43 -18.48 64.53
N ARG A 546 -29.98 -19.15 63.52
CA ARG A 546 -31.09 -18.63 62.70
C ARG A 546 -32.38 -18.39 63.52
N ALA A 547 -32.60 -19.17 64.58
CA ALA A 547 -33.82 -19.10 65.40
C ALA A 547 -33.84 -17.94 66.43
N GLY A 548 -32.75 -17.19 66.61
CA GLY A 548 -32.71 -16.10 67.60
C GLY A 548 -31.65 -15.02 67.40
N GLY A 549 -30.85 -15.07 66.32
CA GLY A 549 -29.80 -14.10 66.05
C GLY A 549 -28.66 -14.09 67.08
N ALA A 550 -28.69 -15.01 68.05
CA ALA A 550 -27.64 -15.16 69.04
C ALA A 550 -26.38 -15.72 68.38
N THR A 551 -25.23 -15.22 68.83
CA THR A 551 -23.93 -15.69 68.36
C THR A 551 -23.71 -17.13 68.81
N THR A 552 -23.37 -18.01 67.89
CA THR A 552 -23.09 -19.43 68.18
C THR A 552 -21.67 -19.77 67.82
N ALA A 553 -21.02 -20.65 68.60
CA ALA A 553 -19.74 -21.22 68.18
C ALA A 553 -19.90 -21.93 66.82
N PHE A 554 -18.85 -21.95 66.01
CA PHE A 554 -18.82 -22.84 64.85
C PHE A 554 -18.90 -24.31 65.32
N GLN A 555 -19.36 -25.23 64.47
CA GLN A 555 -19.33 -26.66 64.81
C GLN A 555 -18.06 -27.30 64.26
N SER A 556 -17.53 -28.25 65.03
CA SER A 556 -16.34 -28.98 64.63
C SER A 556 -16.57 -29.71 63.31
N GLY A 557 -15.70 -29.49 62.32
CA GLY A 557 -15.81 -30.11 61.00
C GLY A 557 -16.75 -29.39 60.03
N ASP A 558 -17.31 -28.23 60.38
CA ASP A 558 -18.03 -27.38 59.44
C ASP A 558 -17.12 -27.00 58.25
N ALA A 559 -17.69 -27.01 57.04
CA ALA A 559 -17.03 -26.48 55.84
C ALA A 559 -17.75 -25.21 55.40
N LEU A 560 -17.05 -24.08 55.37
CA LEU A 560 -17.59 -22.80 54.95
C LEU A 560 -17.11 -22.52 53.52
N LEU A 561 -18.05 -22.30 52.60
CA LEU A 561 -17.74 -21.78 51.27
C LEU A 561 -17.82 -20.25 51.32
N VAL A 562 -16.69 -19.59 51.09
CA VAL A 562 -16.56 -18.15 51.18
C VAL A 562 -16.27 -17.60 49.78
N ASN A 563 -17.06 -16.63 49.33
CA ASN A 563 -16.81 -15.90 48.09
C ASN A 563 -16.63 -14.42 48.41
N CYS A 564 -15.46 -13.86 48.08
CA CYS A 564 -15.13 -12.47 48.36
C CYS A 564 -14.75 -11.70 47.09
N GLN A 565 -15.22 -10.47 46.98
CA GLN A 565 -14.80 -9.49 45.96
C GLN A 565 -14.30 -8.22 46.64
N GLY A 566 -13.30 -7.55 46.06
CA GLY A 566 -12.86 -6.24 46.53
C GLY A 566 -13.93 -5.17 46.30
N GLN A 567 -14.04 -4.21 47.23
CA GLN A 567 -14.94 -3.06 47.16
C GLN A 567 -14.29 -1.82 46.55
#